data_AF-A0A2I0QE88-F1
#
_entry.id   AF-A0A2I0QE88-F1
#
_cell.length_a   1.000
_cell.length_b   1.000
_cell.length_c   1.000
_cell.angle_alpha   90.00
_cell.angle_beta   90.00
_cell.angle_gamma   90.00
#
_symmetry.space_group_name_H-M   'P 1'
#
loop_
_entity.id
_entity.type
_entity.pdbx_description
1 polymer ?
#
loop_
_entity_poly.entity_id
_entity_poly.type
_entity_poly.pdbx_seq_one_letter_code
_entity_poly.pdbx_strand_id
1 'polypeptide(L)'
;MANNNTGIERKDSNNKSDHTKEQEILGIQVISSIVSKVETADPSTILSAIKEIIFFYRLLPEGWKKKASKLLDKLWNMGKVIISTDPEQPGNIYEVSFGDGKLDKLYNSVSKRDQAIMLQGKSMLDLINKGLHSDSDEIKKYVEERYRRRGLNIVDMMTTKDIEYLIEDIKESFNSEDYKKVFDYWALNYDSIASLVSPSELSNSKIVTSKIKEISKKTLKDYVLINLSGKMEDCAVLLTIISNLKEEKELNYFKMEHDISDSGFCKSLRIKLLFKNN
;
A
#
# COMPACT_ATOMS: atom_id res chain seq x y z
N MET A 1 -40.99 -7.19 -52.94
CA MET A 1 -39.97 -6.33 -53.58
C MET A 1 -39.65 -5.16 -52.66
N ALA A 2 -38.36 -4.93 -52.43
CA ALA A 2 -37.66 -3.68 -52.09
C ALA A 2 -38.00 -2.87 -50.80
N ASN A 3 -37.11 -3.03 -49.79
CA ASN A 3 -36.24 -2.00 -49.19
C ASN A 3 -36.59 -0.49 -49.35
N ASN A 4 -36.65 0.27 -48.25
CA ASN A 4 -35.46 0.98 -47.73
C ASN A 4 -35.70 1.72 -46.39
N ASN A 5 -34.67 1.63 -45.55
CA ASN A 5 -34.36 2.38 -44.34
C ASN A 5 -34.50 3.91 -44.48
N THR A 6 -34.77 4.62 -43.37
CA THR A 6 -33.72 5.36 -42.62
C THR A 6 -34.25 6.01 -41.36
N GLY A 7 -33.63 5.66 -40.22
CA GLY A 7 -33.34 6.61 -39.14
C GLY A 7 -34.21 6.56 -37.88
N ILE A 8 -34.17 5.46 -37.12
CA ILE A 8 -34.41 5.55 -35.67
C ILE A 8 -33.08 5.90 -35.03
N GLU A 9 -32.91 7.19 -34.70
CA GLU A 9 -31.86 7.68 -33.81
C GLU A 9 -31.96 6.92 -32.47
N ARG A 10 -30.95 6.10 -32.17
CA ARG A 10 -30.63 5.77 -30.78
C ARG A 10 -30.09 7.05 -30.15
N LYS A 11 -30.95 7.76 -29.43
CA LYS A 11 -30.50 8.62 -28.34
C LYS A 11 -30.06 7.70 -27.21
N ASP A 12 -28.76 7.50 -27.11
CA ASP A 12 -28.12 7.03 -25.89
C ASP A 12 -28.55 7.97 -24.76
N SER A 13 -29.48 7.51 -23.93
CA SER A 13 -29.89 8.19 -22.71
C SER A 13 -28.73 8.15 -21.73
N ASN A 14 -28.15 9.33 -21.49
CA ASN A 14 -27.19 9.65 -20.44
C ASN A 14 -27.57 9.04 -19.08
N ASN A 15 -27.00 7.88 -18.73
CA ASN A 15 -27.00 7.32 -17.37
C ASN A 15 -25.80 7.80 -16.52
N LYS A 16 -25.17 8.92 -16.90
CA LYS A 16 -24.00 9.49 -16.21
C LYS A 16 -24.34 10.53 -15.12
N SER A 17 -25.61 10.84 -14.84
CA SER A 17 -25.99 11.97 -13.96
C SER A 17 -26.42 11.62 -12.54
N ASP A 18 -26.87 10.40 -12.28
CA ASP A 18 -27.52 10.08 -11.00
C ASP A 18 -26.54 9.50 -9.98
N HIS A 19 -25.61 8.63 -10.40
CA HIS A 19 -24.58 8.11 -9.52
C HIS A 19 -23.60 9.16 -9.00
N THR A 20 -23.28 10.18 -9.82
CA THR A 20 -22.42 11.30 -9.41
C THR A 20 -23.10 12.16 -8.35
N LYS A 21 -24.41 12.41 -8.46
CA LYS A 21 -25.17 13.15 -7.45
C LYS A 21 -25.31 12.40 -6.14
N GLU A 22 -25.55 11.09 -6.19
CA GLU A 22 -25.61 10.26 -4.99
C GLU A 22 -24.25 10.20 -4.28
N GLN A 23 -23.16 10.02 -5.03
CA GLN A 23 -21.79 10.07 -4.50
C GLN A 23 -21.43 11.44 -3.94
N GLU A 24 -21.88 12.53 -4.58
CA GLU A 24 -21.74 13.90 -4.08
C GLU A 24 -22.50 14.10 -2.76
N ILE A 25 -23.75 13.66 -2.68
CA ILE A 25 -24.57 13.75 -1.46
C ILE A 25 -23.94 12.93 -0.34
N LEU A 26 -23.46 11.72 -0.64
CA LEU A 26 -22.82 10.83 0.33
C LEU A 26 -21.50 11.45 0.83
N GLY A 27 -20.68 12.00 -0.06
CA GLY A 27 -19.45 12.73 0.31
C GLY A 27 -19.73 13.96 1.18
N ILE A 28 -20.78 14.72 0.88
CA ILE A 28 -21.21 15.89 1.68
C ILE A 28 -21.71 15.45 3.06
N GLN A 29 -22.50 14.39 3.15
CA GLN A 29 -23.01 13.85 4.41
C GLN A 29 -21.90 13.27 5.28
N VAL A 30 -20.93 12.56 4.66
CA VAL A 30 -19.77 12.01 5.34
C VAL A 30 -18.90 13.13 5.88
N ILE A 31 -18.56 14.14 5.07
CA ILE A 31 -17.79 15.31 5.53
C ILE A 31 -18.51 15.99 6.69
N SER A 32 -19.81 16.31 6.55
CA SER A 32 -20.60 16.98 7.59
C SER A 32 -20.70 16.17 8.90
N SER A 33 -20.88 14.85 8.78
CA SER A 33 -20.89 13.91 9.92
C SER A 33 -19.53 13.81 10.60
N ILE A 34 -18.45 13.87 9.83
CA ILE A 34 -17.10 13.90 10.38
C ILE A 34 -16.83 15.24 11.06
N VAL A 35 -17.27 16.38 10.50
CA VAL A 35 -17.13 17.71 11.13
C VAL A 35 -17.80 17.73 12.49
N SER A 36 -19.06 17.28 12.58
CA SER A 36 -19.82 17.31 13.83
C SER A 36 -19.20 16.40 14.90
N LYS A 37 -18.61 15.28 14.49
CA LYS A 37 -17.82 14.40 15.35
C LYS A 37 -16.50 15.07 15.78
N VAL A 38 -15.78 15.74 14.89
CA VAL A 38 -14.49 16.42 15.18
C VAL A 38 -14.66 17.64 16.08
N GLU A 39 -15.79 18.36 15.99
CA GLU A 39 -16.10 19.48 16.90
C GLU A 39 -16.30 19.02 18.36
N THR A 40 -16.54 17.73 18.61
CA THR A 40 -16.88 17.17 19.93
C THR A 40 -15.97 16.04 20.43
N ALA A 41 -15.06 15.49 19.60
CA ALA A 41 -14.29 14.29 19.91
C ALA A 41 -12.81 14.52 20.31
N ASP A 42 -12.23 13.48 20.92
CA ASP A 42 -10.84 13.36 21.40
C ASP A 42 -9.82 13.31 20.23
N PRO A 43 -8.57 13.83 20.37
CA PRO A 43 -7.60 14.02 19.27
C PRO A 43 -7.29 12.77 18.41
N SER A 44 -7.39 11.58 18.99
CA SER A 44 -7.21 10.31 18.28
C SER A 44 -8.30 10.02 17.24
N THR A 45 -9.53 10.47 17.51
CA THR A 45 -10.69 10.35 16.61
C THR A 45 -10.59 11.36 15.47
N ILE A 46 -9.96 12.51 15.75
CA ILE A 46 -9.75 13.62 14.81
C ILE A 46 -8.81 13.21 13.66
N LEU A 47 -7.76 12.43 13.93
CA LEU A 47 -6.80 12.00 12.90
C LEU A 47 -7.41 11.02 11.87
N SER A 48 -8.19 10.04 12.34
CA SER A 48 -8.91 9.10 11.45
C SER A 48 -9.97 9.82 10.60
N ALA A 49 -10.71 10.74 11.23
CA ALA A 49 -11.64 11.65 10.58
C ALA A 49 -10.98 12.52 9.49
N ILE A 50 -9.78 13.05 9.76
CA ILE A 50 -9.03 13.87 8.80
C ILE A 50 -8.52 13.05 7.62
N LYS A 51 -8.02 11.84 7.85
CA LYS A 51 -7.62 10.92 6.77
C LYS A 51 -8.80 10.60 5.86
N GLU A 52 -9.98 10.38 6.43
CA GLU A 52 -11.23 10.20 5.68
C GLU A 52 -11.65 11.48 4.94
N ILE A 53 -11.54 12.66 5.56
CA ILE A 53 -11.82 13.94 4.90
C ILE A 53 -10.88 14.19 3.71
N ILE A 54 -9.57 13.98 3.84
CA ILE A 54 -8.60 14.17 2.75
C ILE A 54 -8.90 13.21 1.59
N PHE A 55 -9.31 11.98 1.90
CA PHE A 55 -9.71 10.99 0.92
C PHE A 55 -10.96 11.44 0.15
N PHE A 56 -12.04 11.82 0.84
CA PHE A 56 -13.26 12.31 0.18
C PHE A 56 -13.08 13.67 -0.50
N TYR A 57 -12.17 14.52 -0.02
CA TYR A 57 -11.86 15.82 -0.61
C TYR A 57 -11.42 15.73 -2.08
N ARG A 58 -10.74 14.63 -2.45
CA ARG A 58 -10.31 14.37 -3.84
C ARG A 58 -11.47 14.03 -4.77
N LEU A 59 -12.58 13.53 -4.23
CA LEU A 59 -13.79 13.13 -4.95
C LEU A 59 -14.83 14.26 -5.04
N LEU A 60 -14.60 15.39 -4.35
CA LEU A 60 -15.53 16.52 -4.36
C LEU A 60 -15.47 17.33 -5.66
N PRO A 61 -16.61 17.86 -6.13
CA PRO A 61 -16.62 18.91 -7.14
C PRO A 61 -15.87 20.18 -6.67
N GLU A 62 -15.35 20.97 -7.61
CA GLU A 62 -14.47 22.11 -7.30
C GLU A 62 -15.11 23.18 -6.38
N GLY A 63 -16.42 23.41 -6.54
CA GLY A 63 -17.17 24.31 -5.64
C GLY A 63 -17.26 23.81 -4.19
N TRP A 64 -17.20 22.49 -3.98
CA TRP A 64 -17.24 21.84 -2.67
C TRP A 64 -15.85 21.70 -2.05
N LYS A 65 -14.80 21.52 -2.85
CA LYS A 65 -13.42 21.65 -2.39
C LYS A 65 -13.18 23.00 -1.72
N LYS A 66 -13.67 24.09 -2.30
CA LYS A 66 -13.57 25.43 -1.68
C LYS A 66 -14.30 25.54 -0.33
N LYS A 67 -15.41 24.83 -0.14
CA LYS A 67 -16.14 24.78 1.15
C LYS A 67 -15.44 23.90 2.17
N ALA A 68 -14.96 22.72 1.77
CA ALA A 68 -14.20 21.83 2.63
C ALA A 68 -12.83 22.44 3.02
N SER A 69 -12.18 23.19 2.12
CA SER A 69 -10.99 23.98 2.40
C SER A 69 -11.24 25.01 3.50
N LYS A 70 -12.31 25.82 3.41
CA LYS A 70 -12.69 26.76 4.49
C LYS A 70 -12.92 26.07 5.85
N LEU A 71 -13.41 24.84 5.81
CA LEU A 71 -13.67 24.06 7.01
C LEU A 71 -12.39 23.47 7.61
N LEU A 72 -11.48 22.99 6.76
CA LEU A 72 -10.11 22.64 7.13
C LEU A 72 -9.38 23.86 7.69
N ASP A 73 -9.55 25.04 7.10
CA ASP A 73 -9.00 26.31 7.61
C ASP A 73 -9.57 26.69 8.99
N LYS A 74 -10.85 26.38 9.25
CA LYS A 74 -11.45 26.58 10.58
C LYS A 74 -10.81 25.64 11.63
N LEU A 75 -10.60 24.37 11.29
CA LEU A 75 -9.90 23.40 12.15
C LEU A 75 -8.42 23.76 12.35
N TRP A 76 -7.79 24.31 11.31
CA TRP A 76 -6.43 24.85 11.31
C TRP A 76 -6.29 26.03 12.27
N ASN A 77 -7.20 27.01 12.19
CA ASN A 77 -7.21 28.18 13.07
C ASN A 77 -7.49 27.84 14.54
N MET A 78 -8.08 26.69 14.82
CA MET A 78 -8.24 26.15 16.19
C MET A 78 -6.99 25.42 16.70
N GLY A 79 -5.92 25.32 15.90
CA GLY A 79 -4.67 24.63 16.27
C GLY A 79 -4.79 23.11 16.36
N LYS A 80 -5.86 22.52 15.80
CA LYS A 80 -6.16 21.09 15.95
C LYS A 80 -5.60 20.22 14.83
N VAL A 81 -5.20 20.81 13.70
CA VAL A 81 -4.81 20.10 12.48
C VAL A 81 -3.85 20.94 11.64
N ILE A 82 -2.78 20.32 11.13
CA ILE A 82 -1.93 20.86 10.07
C ILE A 82 -1.99 19.85 8.91
N ILE A 83 -2.37 20.24 7.69
CA ILE A 83 -2.43 19.39 6.46
C ILE A 83 -1.64 20.04 5.30
N SER A 84 -0.73 19.28 4.67
CA SER A 84 -0.02 19.64 3.44
C SER A 84 -0.55 18.76 2.33
N THR A 85 -0.93 19.39 1.23
CA THR A 85 -1.33 18.73 -0.01
C THR A 85 -0.12 18.28 -0.85
N ASP A 86 1.10 18.66 -0.45
CA ASP A 86 2.36 18.26 -1.07
C ASP A 86 3.18 17.39 -0.10
N PRO A 87 3.28 16.06 -0.32
CA PRO A 87 4.03 15.17 0.56
C PRO A 87 5.53 15.46 0.59
N GLU A 88 6.08 16.21 -0.39
CA GLU A 88 7.49 16.62 -0.44
C GLU A 88 7.74 17.99 0.22
N GLN A 89 6.68 18.78 0.44
CA GLN A 89 6.69 20.01 1.24
C GLN A 89 5.73 19.88 2.42
N PRO A 90 6.04 19.06 3.44
CA PRO A 90 5.22 19.00 4.63
C PRO A 90 5.32 20.34 5.36
N GLY A 91 4.30 21.20 5.21
CA GLY A 91 4.01 22.21 6.21
C GLY A 91 3.63 21.48 7.50
N ASN A 92 4.63 21.17 8.33
CA ASN A 92 4.56 20.56 9.67
C ASN A 92 3.43 19.54 9.93
N ILE A 93 3.61 18.31 9.46
CA ILE A 93 2.81 17.12 9.80
C ILE A 93 3.73 15.97 9.46
N TYR A 94 3.92 14.98 10.29
CA TYR A 94 3.03 14.37 11.25
C TYR A 94 3.89 14.00 12.46
N GLU A 95 3.29 13.82 13.61
CA GLU A 95 3.81 12.78 14.51
C GLU A 95 3.47 11.43 13.86
N VAL A 96 4.17 11.08 12.76
CA VAL A 96 4.19 9.70 12.26
C VAL A 96 5.20 9.01 13.14
N SER A 97 4.74 8.59 14.31
CA SER A 97 5.36 7.40 14.87
C SER A 97 4.82 6.20 14.09
N PHE A 98 5.72 5.36 13.62
CA PHE A 98 5.38 4.02 13.18
C PHE A 98 5.08 3.09 14.36
N GLY A 99 5.26 3.57 15.60
CA GLY A 99 5.09 2.82 16.84
C GLY A 99 6.32 1.99 17.21
N ASP A 100 7.32 1.92 16.33
CA ASP A 100 8.59 1.21 16.50
C ASP A 100 9.74 2.21 16.41
N GLY A 101 10.50 2.35 17.50
CA GLY A 101 11.64 3.26 17.58
C GLY A 101 12.74 2.98 16.55
N LYS A 102 12.88 1.76 16.04
CA LYS A 102 13.84 1.44 14.95
C LYS A 102 13.33 1.93 13.59
N LEU A 103 12.03 1.77 13.32
CA LEU A 103 11.43 2.28 12.08
C LEU A 103 11.38 3.81 12.06
N ASP A 104 11.13 4.45 13.21
CA ASP A 104 11.18 5.91 13.35
C ASP A 104 12.62 6.44 13.11
N LYS A 105 13.64 5.76 13.63
CA LYS A 105 15.05 6.07 13.32
C LYS A 105 15.37 5.92 11.85
N LEU A 106 14.87 4.86 11.20
CA LEU A 106 15.04 4.65 9.77
C LEU A 106 14.39 5.77 8.96
N TYR A 107 13.13 6.07 9.24
CA TYR A 107 12.38 7.14 8.59
C TYR A 107 13.12 8.49 8.66
N ASN A 108 13.64 8.83 9.84
CA ASN A 108 14.39 10.08 10.04
C ASN A 108 15.78 10.08 9.37
N SER A 109 16.29 8.92 8.96
CA SER A 109 17.61 8.77 8.33
C SER A 109 17.58 8.84 6.80
N VAL A 110 16.41 8.65 6.17
CA VAL A 110 16.26 8.61 4.71
C VAL A 110 15.90 9.98 4.13
N SER A 111 15.93 10.10 2.80
CA SER A 111 15.63 11.37 2.11
C SER A 111 14.17 11.79 2.30
N LYS A 112 13.86 13.09 2.23
CA LYS A 112 12.47 13.59 2.28
C LYS A 112 11.56 12.93 1.23
N ARG A 113 12.13 12.62 0.06
CA ARG A 113 11.44 11.89 -1.00
C ARG A 113 11.08 10.48 -0.54
N ASP A 114 12.02 9.74 0.04
CA ASP A 114 11.77 8.37 0.50
C ASP A 114 10.84 8.35 1.72
N GLN A 115 10.95 9.33 2.63
CA GLN A 115 9.98 9.55 3.70
C GLN A 115 8.55 9.69 3.15
N ALA A 116 8.36 10.52 2.12
CA ALA A 116 7.08 10.69 1.47
C ALA A 116 6.55 9.36 0.88
N ILE A 117 7.41 8.58 0.23
CA ILE A 117 7.03 7.27 -0.34
C ILE A 117 6.67 6.28 0.77
N MET A 118 7.42 6.23 1.88
CA MET A 118 7.09 5.38 3.03
C MET A 118 5.70 5.71 3.61
N LEU A 119 5.34 7.00 3.67
CA LEU A 119 4.00 7.43 4.09
C LEU A 119 2.91 6.99 3.10
N GLN A 120 3.18 7.04 1.80
CA GLN A 120 2.26 6.49 0.79
C GLN A 120 2.08 4.98 0.97
N GLY A 121 3.17 4.23 1.18
CA GLY A 121 3.12 2.80 1.48
C GLY A 121 2.33 2.46 2.74
N LYS A 122 2.53 3.22 3.82
CA LYS A 122 1.74 3.07 5.06
C LYS A 122 0.24 3.34 4.82
N SER A 123 -0.07 4.39 4.05
CA SER A 123 -1.45 4.72 3.70
C SER A 123 -2.10 3.64 2.83
N MET A 124 -1.33 3.07 1.89
CA MET A 124 -1.78 1.94 1.07
C MET A 124 -2.08 0.72 1.94
N LEU A 125 -1.21 0.38 2.89
CA LEU A 125 -1.44 -0.72 3.84
C LEU A 125 -2.70 -0.47 4.69
N ASP A 126 -2.89 0.75 5.20
CA ASP A 126 -4.09 1.13 5.96
C ASP A 126 -5.38 0.92 5.12
N LEU A 127 -5.36 1.24 3.82
CA LEU A 127 -6.49 1.04 2.91
C LEU A 127 -6.75 -0.44 2.63
N ILE A 128 -5.70 -1.23 2.38
CA ILE A 128 -5.84 -2.69 2.16
C ILE A 128 -6.46 -3.34 3.41
N ASN A 129 -6.01 -2.96 4.60
CA ASN A 129 -6.57 -3.49 5.85
C ASN A 129 -8.03 -3.10 6.08
N LYS A 130 -8.51 -2.03 5.44
CA LYS A 130 -9.92 -1.63 5.41
C LYS A 130 -10.71 -2.24 4.25
N GLY A 131 -10.07 -3.05 3.39
CA GLY A 131 -10.69 -3.65 2.20
C GLY A 131 -10.86 -2.70 1.01
N LEU A 132 -10.20 -1.54 1.03
CA LEU A 132 -10.29 -0.49 0.01
C LEU A 132 -9.22 -0.68 -1.08
N HIS A 133 -9.30 -1.78 -1.81
CA HIS A 133 -8.25 -2.20 -2.75
C HIS A 133 -8.12 -1.27 -3.97
N SER A 134 -9.23 -0.78 -4.53
CA SER A 134 -9.20 0.15 -5.68
C SER A 134 -8.45 1.43 -5.36
N ASP A 135 -8.64 1.96 -4.16
CA ASP A 135 -8.00 3.19 -3.68
C ASP A 135 -6.51 2.94 -3.40
N SER A 136 -6.18 1.74 -2.91
CA SER A 136 -4.79 1.30 -2.73
C SER A 136 -4.05 1.21 -4.07
N ASP A 137 -4.72 0.75 -5.14
CA ASP A 137 -4.14 0.64 -6.47
C ASP A 137 -3.85 2.01 -7.11
N GLU A 138 -4.64 3.04 -6.79
CA GLU A 138 -4.38 4.41 -7.23
C GLU A 138 -3.09 4.97 -6.63
N ILE A 139 -2.81 4.68 -5.35
CA ILE A 139 -1.54 5.06 -4.71
C ILE A 139 -0.38 4.39 -5.44
N LYS A 140 -0.50 3.10 -5.75
CA LYS A 140 0.55 2.35 -6.45
C LYS A 140 0.84 2.92 -7.84
N LYS A 141 -0.20 3.25 -8.62
CA LYS A 141 -0.06 3.92 -9.92
C LYS A 141 0.64 5.27 -9.82
N TYR A 142 0.20 6.11 -8.88
CA TYR A 142 0.82 7.42 -8.66
C TYR A 142 2.30 7.32 -8.30
N VAL A 143 2.64 6.39 -7.41
CA VAL A 143 4.02 6.16 -6.99
C VAL A 143 4.88 5.64 -8.14
N GLU A 144 4.35 4.75 -8.98
CA GLU A 144 5.03 4.29 -10.18
C GLU A 144 5.30 5.44 -11.16
N GLU A 145 4.29 6.25 -11.47
CA GLU A 145 4.42 7.37 -12.40
C GLU A 145 5.45 8.40 -11.92
N ARG A 146 5.41 8.76 -10.63
CA ARG A 146 6.25 9.83 -10.07
C ARG A 146 7.63 9.34 -9.67
N TYR A 147 7.72 8.17 -9.04
CA TYR A 147 8.94 7.69 -8.38
C TYR A 147 9.54 6.44 -9.03
N ARG A 148 8.87 5.89 -10.05
CA ARG A 148 9.30 4.72 -10.82
C ARG A 148 9.53 3.52 -9.91
N ARG A 149 10.39 2.61 -10.36
CA ARG A 149 10.70 1.34 -9.71
C ARG A 149 11.12 1.47 -8.25
N ARG A 150 11.94 2.46 -7.88
CA ARG A 150 12.32 2.67 -6.47
C ARG A 150 11.10 2.97 -5.61
N GLY A 151 10.18 3.79 -6.11
CA GLY A 151 8.93 4.08 -5.41
C GLY A 151 8.10 2.84 -5.18
N LEU A 152 7.91 2.04 -6.23
CA LEU A 152 7.21 0.77 -6.15
C LEU A 152 7.83 -0.17 -5.12
N ASN A 153 9.15 -0.35 -5.15
CA ASN A 153 9.86 -1.19 -4.20
C ASN A 153 9.62 -0.74 -2.75
N ILE A 154 9.67 0.57 -2.47
CA ILE A 154 9.42 1.09 -1.12
C ILE A 154 7.97 0.86 -0.71
N VAL A 155 7.00 1.13 -1.58
CA VAL A 155 5.58 0.87 -1.29
C VAL A 155 5.32 -0.61 -1.07
N ASP A 156 5.93 -1.48 -1.88
CA ASP A 156 5.76 -2.92 -1.75
C ASP A 156 6.38 -3.40 -0.43
N MET A 157 7.59 -2.97 -0.06
CA MET A 157 8.19 -3.26 1.26
C MET A 157 7.29 -2.85 2.43
N MET A 158 6.61 -1.71 2.33
CA MET A 158 5.71 -1.22 3.37
C MET A 158 4.41 -2.04 3.42
N THR A 159 3.84 -2.37 2.27
CA THR A 159 2.52 -3.03 2.17
C THR A 159 2.59 -4.54 2.42
N THR A 160 3.70 -5.19 2.10
CA THR A 160 3.96 -6.58 2.51
C THR A 160 4.51 -6.69 3.92
N LYS A 161 4.76 -5.56 4.60
CA LYS A 161 5.45 -5.47 5.88
C LYS A 161 6.88 -6.03 5.87
N ASP A 162 7.49 -6.21 4.69
CA ASP A 162 8.89 -6.65 4.60
C ASP A 162 9.88 -5.63 5.17
N ILE A 163 9.43 -4.40 5.41
CA ILE A 163 10.16 -3.39 6.19
C ILE A 163 10.55 -3.92 7.59
N GLU A 164 9.81 -4.86 8.17
CA GLU A 164 10.15 -5.50 9.44
C GLU A 164 11.43 -6.34 9.31
N TYR A 165 11.59 -7.10 8.24
CA TYR A 165 12.83 -7.86 7.96
C TYR A 165 14.02 -6.94 7.65
N LEU A 166 13.77 -5.81 6.98
CA LEU A 166 14.79 -4.78 6.80
C LEU A 166 15.27 -4.24 8.15
N ILE A 167 14.36 -4.01 9.10
CA ILE A 167 14.72 -3.57 10.45
C ILE A 167 15.51 -4.64 11.20
N GLU A 168 15.20 -5.93 11.03
CA GLU A 168 16.00 -7.04 11.58
C GLU A 168 17.43 -7.07 11.02
N ASP A 169 17.60 -6.74 9.73
CA ASP A 169 18.92 -6.60 9.10
C ASP A 169 19.75 -5.43 9.66
N ILE A 170 19.07 -4.44 10.27
CA ILE A 170 19.72 -3.28 10.90
C ILE A 170 20.18 -3.66 12.31
N LYS A 171 21.49 -3.59 12.54
CA LYS A 171 22.04 -3.82 13.88
C LYS A 171 21.71 -2.66 14.81
N GLU A 172 21.49 -2.96 16.08
CA GLU A 172 21.13 -1.93 17.08
C GLU A 172 22.21 -0.86 17.28
N SER A 173 23.47 -1.21 17.01
CA SER A 173 24.62 -0.30 17.09
C SER A 173 24.79 0.62 15.88
N PHE A 174 23.94 0.50 14.85
CA PHE A 174 24.06 1.30 13.64
C PHE A 174 23.74 2.77 13.90
N ASN A 175 24.43 3.65 13.17
CA ASN A 175 24.14 5.08 13.15
C ASN A 175 23.19 5.44 11.99
N SER A 176 22.73 6.70 11.92
CA SER A 176 21.80 7.14 10.87
C SER A 176 22.30 6.90 9.43
N GLU A 177 23.61 7.01 9.18
CA GLU A 177 24.18 6.76 7.85
C GLU A 177 24.13 5.28 7.48
N ASP A 178 24.38 4.38 8.43
CA ASP A 178 24.26 2.93 8.24
C ASP A 178 22.81 2.53 7.92
N TYR A 179 21.84 3.09 8.66
CA TYR A 179 20.41 2.87 8.40
C TYR A 179 20.04 3.27 6.96
N LYS A 180 20.48 4.45 6.53
CA LYS A 180 20.26 4.94 5.18
C LYS A 180 20.88 4.01 4.13
N LYS A 181 22.12 3.56 4.33
CA LYS A 181 22.80 2.64 3.41
C LYS A 181 22.05 1.32 3.23
N VAL A 182 21.59 0.71 4.34
CA VAL A 182 20.81 -0.53 4.30
C VAL A 182 19.49 -0.32 3.58
N PHE A 183 18.80 0.79 3.86
CA PHE A 183 17.55 1.13 3.18
C PHE A 183 17.73 1.37 1.69
N ASP A 184 18.75 2.15 1.30
CA ASP A 184 19.03 2.43 -0.11
C ASP A 184 19.32 1.13 -0.88
N TYR A 185 20.06 0.22 -0.27
CA TYR A 185 20.31 -1.11 -0.83
C TYR A 185 19.01 -1.89 -1.05
N TRP A 186 18.14 -1.98 -0.03
CA TRP A 186 16.87 -2.68 -0.14
C TRP A 186 15.94 -2.05 -1.18
N ALA A 187 15.76 -0.72 -1.14
CA ALA A 187 14.90 0.01 -2.07
C ALA A 187 15.35 -0.15 -3.54
N LEU A 188 16.64 -0.38 -3.79
CA LEU A 188 17.17 -0.64 -5.14
C LEU A 188 17.03 -2.11 -5.59
N ASN A 189 17.13 -3.06 -4.66
CA ASN A 189 17.25 -4.50 -4.98
C ASN A 189 16.08 -5.35 -4.49
N TYR A 190 14.98 -4.72 -4.05
CA TYR A 190 13.85 -5.43 -3.45
C TYR A 190 13.26 -6.52 -4.35
N ASP A 191 13.23 -6.31 -5.67
CA ASP A 191 12.80 -7.28 -6.68
C ASP A 191 13.68 -8.55 -6.75
N SER A 192 14.89 -8.49 -6.19
CA SER A 192 15.85 -9.59 -6.09
C SER A 192 15.84 -10.24 -4.70
N ILE A 193 15.06 -9.69 -3.75
CA ILE A 193 14.92 -10.18 -2.38
C ILE A 193 13.51 -10.75 -2.15
N ALA A 194 12.49 -10.11 -2.71
CA ALA A 194 11.09 -10.42 -2.50
C ALA A 194 10.36 -10.68 -3.82
N SER A 195 9.46 -11.67 -3.80
CA SER A 195 8.58 -11.99 -4.92
C SER A 195 7.12 -11.80 -4.53
N LEU A 196 6.40 -11.00 -5.31
CA LEU A 196 4.95 -10.84 -5.18
C LEU A 196 4.26 -11.82 -6.12
N VAL A 197 3.57 -12.80 -5.57
CA VAL A 197 2.76 -13.78 -6.31
C VAL A 197 1.31 -13.30 -6.33
N SER A 198 0.67 -13.31 -7.49
CA SER A 198 -0.76 -12.98 -7.58
C SER A 198 -1.63 -14.24 -7.59
N PRO A 199 -2.87 -14.19 -7.06
CA PRO A 199 -3.77 -15.33 -7.11
C PRO A 199 -4.03 -15.87 -8.53
N SER A 200 -4.05 -14.99 -9.54
CA SER A 200 -4.24 -15.40 -10.93
C SER A 200 -3.10 -16.28 -11.46
N GLU A 201 -1.86 -16.08 -10.97
CA GLU A 201 -0.70 -16.89 -11.36
C GLU A 201 -0.79 -18.33 -10.83
N LEU A 202 -1.48 -18.56 -9.70
CA LEU A 202 -1.57 -19.89 -9.05
C LEU A 202 -2.30 -20.93 -9.90
N SER A 203 -3.16 -20.50 -10.84
CA SER A 203 -3.81 -21.38 -11.81
C SER A 203 -2.81 -22.14 -12.70
N ASN A 204 -1.58 -21.62 -12.83
CA ASN A 204 -0.50 -22.24 -13.57
C ASN A 204 0.74 -22.38 -12.68
N SER A 205 0.82 -23.49 -11.96
CA SER A 205 1.93 -23.78 -11.03
C SER A 205 3.31 -23.65 -11.67
N LYS A 206 3.47 -23.92 -12.98
CA LYS A 206 4.76 -23.79 -13.67
C LYS A 206 5.29 -22.36 -13.67
N ILE A 207 4.40 -21.36 -13.79
CA ILE A 207 4.79 -19.94 -13.77
C ILE A 207 5.32 -19.57 -12.38
N VAL A 208 4.55 -19.90 -11.34
CA VAL A 208 4.90 -19.61 -9.95
C VAL A 208 6.19 -20.33 -9.55
N THR A 209 6.31 -21.61 -9.87
CA THR A 209 7.52 -22.41 -9.66
C THR A 209 8.74 -21.76 -10.32
N SER A 210 8.61 -21.35 -11.59
CA SER A 210 9.73 -20.73 -12.31
C SER A 210 10.17 -19.42 -11.67
N LYS A 211 9.21 -18.58 -11.27
CA LYS A 211 9.43 -17.29 -10.59
C LYS A 211 10.14 -17.48 -9.24
N ILE A 212 9.71 -18.44 -8.43
CA ILE A 212 10.31 -18.77 -7.13
C ILE A 212 11.75 -19.28 -7.32
N LYS A 213 11.98 -20.18 -8.28
CA LYS A 213 13.33 -20.67 -8.60
C LYS A 213 14.23 -19.54 -9.08
N GLU A 214 13.72 -18.65 -9.93
CA GLU A 214 14.47 -17.53 -10.48
C GLU A 214 14.94 -16.57 -9.38
N ILE A 215 14.02 -16.10 -8.54
CA ILE A 215 14.40 -15.19 -7.45
C ILE A 215 15.33 -15.85 -6.44
N SER A 216 15.11 -17.13 -6.13
CA SER A 216 15.97 -17.90 -5.22
C SER A 216 17.40 -18.08 -5.75
N LYS A 217 17.60 -18.08 -7.07
CA LYS A 217 18.95 -18.12 -7.68
C LYS A 217 19.63 -16.77 -7.71
N LYS A 218 18.85 -15.69 -7.80
CA LYS A 218 19.33 -14.30 -7.89
C LYS A 218 19.47 -13.63 -6.52
N THR A 219 19.03 -14.29 -5.45
CA THR A 219 18.97 -13.65 -4.14
C THR A 219 20.32 -13.11 -3.70
N LEU A 220 20.32 -11.86 -3.26
CA LEU A 220 21.49 -11.18 -2.73
C LEU A 220 21.61 -11.34 -1.21
N LYS A 221 20.63 -12.01 -0.59
CA LYS A 221 20.55 -12.29 0.85
C LYS A 221 20.58 -13.79 1.08
N ASP A 222 20.84 -14.18 2.32
CA ASP A 222 20.77 -15.59 2.72
C ASP A 222 19.33 -16.09 2.85
N TYR A 223 18.35 -15.30 2.39
CA TYR A 223 16.95 -15.63 2.34
C TYR A 223 16.24 -14.97 1.16
N VAL A 224 15.02 -15.43 0.89
CA VAL A 224 14.06 -14.81 -0.05
C VAL A 224 12.72 -14.65 0.63
N LEU A 225 12.01 -13.58 0.28
CA LEU A 225 10.66 -13.31 0.71
C LEU A 225 9.68 -13.65 -0.42
N ILE A 226 8.58 -14.32 -0.12
CA ILE A 226 7.52 -14.62 -1.07
C ILE A 226 6.20 -14.20 -0.43
N ASN A 227 5.51 -13.29 -1.10
CA ASN A 227 4.28 -12.69 -0.60
C ASN A 227 3.11 -12.98 -1.54
N LEU A 228 1.94 -13.20 -0.96
CA LEU A 228 0.69 -13.39 -1.67
C LEU A 228 -0.44 -12.69 -0.90
N SER A 229 -1.28 -11.95 -1.61
CA SER A 229 -2.57 -11.47 -1.09
C SER A 229 -3.68 -12.17 -1.85
N GLY A 230 -4.52 -12.93 -1.16
CA GLY A 230 -5.55 -13.78 -1.79
C GLY A 230 -6.51 -14.40 -0.79
N LYS A 231 -7.17 -15.48 -1.20
CA LYS A 231 -8.00 -16.28 -0.30
C LYS A 231 -7.15 -17.28 0.48
N MET A 232 -7.75 -17.93 1.48
CA MET A 232 -7.04 -18.94 2.27
C MET A 232 -6.60 -20.14 1.40
N GLU A 233 -7.41 -20.51 0.41
CA GLU A 233 -7.09 -21.58 -0.54
C GLU A 233 -5.86 -21.22 -1.38
N ASP A 234 -5.77 -19.96 -1.84
CA ASP A 234 -4.62 -19.46 -2.61
C ASP A 234 -3.33 -19.57 -1.77
N CYS A 235 -3.42 -19.23 -0.48
CA CYS A 235 -2.30 -19.34 0.47
C CYS A 235 -1.84 -20.80 0.62
N ALA A 236 -2.78 -21.73 0.78
CA ALA A 236 -2.48 -23.16 0.91
C ALA A 236 -1.84 -23.73 -0.37
N VAL A 237 -2.31 -23.30 -1.55
CA VAL A 237 -1.73 -23.70 -2.85
C VAL A 237 -0.28 -23.24 -2.94
N LEU A 238 0.02 -21.98 -2.61
CA LEU A 238 1.40 -21.46 -2.68
C LEU A 238 2.35 -22.20 -1.73
N LEU A 239 1.91 -22.46 -0.49
CA LEU A 239 2.68 -23.23 0.49
C LEU A 239 2.97 -24.66 -0.01
N THR A 240 1.98 -25.30 -0.65
CA THR A 240 2.14 -26.63 -1.25
C THR A 240 3.15 -26.62 -2.39
N ILE A 241 3.07 -25.63 -3.29
CA ILE A 241 4.04 -25.47 -4.39
C ILE A 241 5.47 -25.37 -3.84
N ILE A 242 5.70 -24.52 -2.83
CA ILE A 242 7.04 -24.32 -2.24
C ILE A 242 7.53 -25.57 -1.51
N SER A 243 6.64 -26.29 -0.83
CA SER A 243 6.97 -27.54 -0.14
C SER A 243 7.38 -28.63 -1.13
N ASN A 244 6.63 -28.80 -2.22
CA ASN A 244 6.96 -29.77 -3.27
C ASN A 244 8.32 -29.46 -3.91
N LEU A 245 8.64 -28.18 -4.16
CA LEU A 245 9.96 -27.79 -4.67
C LEU A 245 11.11 -28.24 -3.76
N LYS A 246 10.89 -28.29 -2.44
CA LYS A 246 11.86 -28.78 -1.47
C LYS A 246 11.97 -30.30 -1.49
N GLU A 247 10.84 -31.00 -1.49
CA GLU A 247 10.78 -32.46 -1.52
C GLU A 247 11.40 -33.05 -2.79
N GLU A 248 11.14 -32.42 -3.93
CA GLU A 248 11.70 -32.77 -5.24
C GLU A 248 13.16 -32.32 -5.42
N LYS A 249 13.76 -31.68 -4.40
CA LYS A 249 15.13 -31.15 -4.39
C LYS A 249 15.40 -30.10 -5.49
N GLU A 250 14.35 -29.45 -5.97
CA GLU A 250 14.47 -28.37 -6.95
C GLU A 250 14.77 -27.02 -6.28
N LEU A 251 14.52 -26.90 -4.98
CA LEU A 251 14.83 -25.73 -4.16
C LEU A 251 15.41 -26.14 -2.81
N ASN A 252 16.63 -25.68 -2.51
CA ASN A 252 17.38 -26.10 -1.32
C ASN A 252 17.42 -25.03 -0.23
N TYR A 253 16.26 -24.66 0.32
CA TYR A 253 16.22 -23.83 1.54
C TYR A 253 16.41 -24.68 2.80
N PHE A 254 17.01 -24.11 3.85
CA PHE A 254 17.19 -24.70 5.16
C PHE A 254 15.90 -24.68 5.99
N LYS A 255 15.22 -23.53 6.04
CA LYS A 255 13.99 -23.33 6.82
C LYS A 255 13.01 -22.46 6.07
N MET A 256 11.72 -22.80 6.17
CA MET A 256 10.60 -21.98 5.70
C MET A 256 9.84 -21.45 6.91
N GLU A 257 9.83 -20.14 7.06
CA GLU A 257 8.97 -19.44 8.01
C GLU A 257 7.81 -18.84 7.23
N HIS A 258 6.59 -18.92 7.76
CA HIS A 258 5.42 -18.33 7.12
C HIS A 258 4.44 -17.78 8.15
N ASP A 259 3.75 -16.72 7.76
CA ASP A 259 2.71 -16.07 8.53
C ASP A 259 1.52 -15.76 7.61
N ILE A 260 0.31 -15.99 8.12
CA ILE A 260 -0.93 -15.65 7.43
C ILE A 260 -1.69 -14.69 8.33
N SER A 261 -1.89 -13.47 7.83
CA SER A 261 -2.61 -12.42 8.54
C SER A 261 -3.84 -11.97 7.76
N ASP A 262 -4.82 -11.43 8.48
CA ASP A 262 -5.98 -10.78 7.87
C ASP A 262 -5.58 -9.43 7.29
N SER A 263 -5.99 -9.18 6.04
CA SER A 263 -5.78 -7.91 5.35
C SER A 263 -7.07 -7.51 4.64
N GLY A 264 -7.96 -6.84 5.39
CA GLY A 264 -9.29 -6.47 4.92
C GLY A 264 -10.15 -7.69 4.62
N PHE A 265 -10.56 -7.83 3.36
CA PHE A 265 -11.35 -8.96 2.87
C PHE A 265 -10.48 -10.12 2.34
N CYS A 266 -9.15 -10.01 2.40
CA CYS A 266 -8.21 -11.00 1.93
C CYS A 266 -7.32 -11.53 3.06
N LYS A 267 -6.62 -12.62 2.78
CA LYS A 267 -5.48 -13.11 3.56
C LYS A 267 -4.20 -12.60 2.94
N SER A 268 -3.26 -12.18 3.79
CA SER A 268 -1.89 -11.87 3.41
C SER A 268 -0.97 -12.98 3.93
N LEU A 269 -0.37 -13.72 2.99
CA LEU A 269 0.63 -14.75 3.26
C LEU A 269 2.02 -14.15 3.01
N ARG A 270 2.86 -14.23 4.03
CA ARG A 270 4.28 -13.87 3.98
C ARG A 270 5.12 -15.11 4.24
N ILE A 271 6.07 -15.41 3.37
CA ILE A 271 6.97 -16.56 3.49
C ILE A 271 8.42 -16.07 3.44
N LYS A 272 9.24 -16.51 4.39
CA LYS A 272 10.68 -16.32 4.42
C LYS A 272 11.37 -17.67 4.23
N LEU A 273 12.07 -17.82 3.11
CA LEU A 273 12.89 -19.00 2.80
C LEU A 273 14.34 -18.71 3.16
N LEU A 274 14.86 -19.35 4.21
CA LEU A 274 16.25 -19.21 4.66
C LEU A 274 17.13 -20.25 3.96
N PHE A 275 18.24 -19.85 3.34
CA PHE A 275 19.16 -20.74 2.61
C PHE A 275 20.43 -21.09 3.40
N LYS A 276 20.80 -20.29 4.40
CA LYS A 276 21.91 -20.58 5.31
C LYS A 276 21.42 -20.63 6.75
N ASN A 277 22.17 -21.36 7.58
CA ASN A 277 22.00 -21.34 9.02
C ASN A 277 22.75 -20.10 9.54
N ASN A 278 22.04 -19.17 10.15
CA ASN A 278 22.63 -18.03 10.87
C ASN A 278 22.98 -18.44 12.30
#